data_AF-A0A6N6JP54-F1
#
_entry.id   AF-A0A6N6JP54-F1
#
_cell.length_a   1.000
_cell.length_b   1.000
_cell.length_c   1.000
_cell.angle_alpha   90.00
_cell.angle_beta   90.00
_cell.angle_gamma   90.00
#
_symmetry.space_group_name_H-M   'P 1'
#
loop_
_entity.id
_entity.type
_entity.pdbx_description
1 polymer ?
#
loop_
_entity_poly.entity_id
_entity_poly.type
_entity_poly.pdbx_seq_one_letter_code
_entity_poly.pdbx_strand_id
1 'polypeptide(L)'
;MAVIKNPTYMEHIRHFFEEEDHNCMVPRGKDYTTYEGLKDADIEVYSITLPPNATMPKPEARRWDKDKSDSFLNWITNGHPRGEPKPKKPSTGKVGRVRKSLSELNDDEVKLVKKAFQGMMDRDPTDDESYFKIAGVHWFPNQPPNDAYCQHHTAHYHMWHRAYLLRFENAMRSVPDCEDVTLPYWDFSERPPAWINKQPFKSYTLPEAVHPSYPKGHETKRKTPAQLEKSFKDDGVLATIDDAMTKSSWEDFNRTIESAHDTGHPASGASLATANVASFDPLFWFFHANWDRLWWRWQQIMQATTLWTFKSTFISQSTEPFFAAPLNRMRPSFMTADKTINLHALDVTYTQPTAATPLVFASSFGSLAATRSLKAAKEPMMSVRVRDIDRLAIPGSFRVELMADGKSVAARAFFQSTEPNDCPTCRKNALINLDIMVPINKLLGKNLDVKIFAYDMEGRTREFPISSAGTPRINARLPLEVSE
;
A
#
# COMPACT_ATOMS: atom_id res chain seq x y z
N MET A 1 3.74 -34.52 -8.12
CA MET A 1 2.55 -33.64 -8.37
C MET A 1 2.01 -34.00 -9.74
N ALA A 2 0.71 -33.90 -10.07
CA ALA A 2 0.28 -34.15 -11.45
C ALA A 2 0.72 -33.04 -12.42
N VAL A 3 0.98 -33.37 -13.70
CA VAL A 3 1.35 -32.38 -14.73
C VAL A 3 0.31 -31.28 -14.88
N ILE A 4 0.75 -30.02 -14.80
CA ILE A 4 -0.08 -28.84 -15.01
C ILE A 4 0.03 -28.45 -16.49
N LYS A 5 -1.10 -28.47 -17.23
CA LYS A 5 -1.13 -28.18 -18.67
C LYS A 5 -0.95 -26.69 -19.00
N ASN A 6 -1.58 -25.82 -18.21
CA ASN A 6 -1.54 -24.36 -18.38
C ASN A 6 -1.02 -23.71 -17.09
N PRO A 7 0.24 -23.96 -16.73
CA PRO A 7 0.84 -23.39 -15.53
C PRO A 7 1.00 -21.88 -15.69
N THR A 8 0.96 -21.17 -14.58
CA THR A 8 1.22 -19.73 -14.52
C THR A 8 2.28 -19.47 -13.46
N TYR A 9 3.02 -18.37 -13.61
CA TYR A 9 4.08 -18.04 -12.66
C TYR A 9 3.55 -17.84 -11.24
N MET A 10 2.50 -17.04 -11.09
CA MET A 10 1.97 -16.63 -9.80
C MET A 10 1.33 -17.76 -9.01
N GLU A 11 0.66 -18.71 -9.68
CA GLU A 11 -0.05 -19.81 -9.00
C GLU A 11 0.84 -21.05 -8.83
N HIS A 12 1.73 -21.32 -9.77
CA HIS A 12 2.42 -22.61 -9.86
C HIS A 12 3.94 -22.48 -9.79
N ILE A 13 4.55 -21.79 -10.76
CA ILE A 13 5.99 -21.91 -11.02
C ILE A 13 6.84 -21.32 -9.91
N ARG A 14 6.46 -20.17 -9.35
CA ARG A 14 7.22 -19.55 -8.25
C ARG A 14 7.29 -20.41 -6.99
N HIS A 15 6.43 -21.42 -6.87
CA HIS A 15 6.38 -22.38 -5.76
C HIS A 15 7.17 -23.67 -6.06
N PHE A 16 7.83 -23.77 -7.22
CA PHE A 16 8.69 -24.91 -7.53
C PHE A 16 10.05 -24.85 -6.85
N PHE A 17 10.36 -23.73 -6.21
CA PHE A 17 11.64 -23.47 -5.59
C PHE A 17 11.46 -23.12 -4.12
N GLU A 18 12.43 -23.53 -3.32
CA GLU A 18 12.52 -23.20 -1.89
C GLU A 18 13.61 -22.16 -1.64
N GLU A 19 13.56 -21.50 -0.49
CA GLU A 19 14.49 -20.42 -0.12
C GLU A 19 15.97 -20.85 -0.28
N GLU A 20 16.29 -22.10 0.09
CA GLU A 20 17.62 -22.69 -0.04
C GLU A 20 18.11 -22.80 -1.49
N ASP A 21 17.19 -23.05 -2.44
CA ASP A 21 17.53 -23.15 -3.86
C ASP A 21 18.00 -21.82 -4.39
N HIS A 22 17.36 -20.73 -3.98
CA HIS A 22 17.73 -19.37 -4.38
C HIS A 22 18.98 -18.88 -3.69
N ASN A 23 19.14 -19.15 -2.40
CA ASN A 23 20.37 -18.81 -1.67
C ASN A 23 21.61 -19.46 -2.29
N CYS A 24 21.44 -20.60 -2.96
CA CYS A 24 22.49 -21.24 -3.76
C CYS A 24 22.80 -20.48 -5.07
N MET A 25 21.80 -19.88 -5.71
CA MET A 25 21.92 -19.26 -7.03
C MET A 25 22.27 -17.77 -6.99
N VAL A 26 21.90 -17.07 -5.92
CA VAL A 26 22.23 -15.65 -5.73
C VAL A 26 23.73 -15.38 -5.80
N PRO A 27 24.62 -16.15 -5.13
CA PRO A 27 26.08 -15.97 -5.26
C PRO A 27 26.61 -16.22 -6.68
N ARG A 28 25.83 -16.85 -7.55
CA ARG A 28 26.15 -17.11 -8.97
C ARG A 28 25.60 -16.04 -9.90
N GLY A 29 25.10 -14.92 -9.35
CA GLY A 29 24.52 -13.80 -10.10
C GLY A 29 23.14 -14.10 -10.67
N LYS A 30 22.44 -15.11 -10.14
CA LYS A 30 21.14 -15.56 -10.65
C LYS A 30 20.07 -15.44 -9.57
N ASP A 31 19.04 -14.66 -9.88
CA ASP A 31 17.92 -14.46 -8.99
C ASP A 31 16.64 -15.06 -9.59
N TYR A 32 16.40 -16.32 -9.26
CA TYR A 32 15.17 -17.01 -9.67
C TYR A 32 13.96 -16.63 -8.80
N THR A 33 14.11 -15.75 -7.80
CA THR A 33 13.00 -15.30 -6.95
C THR A 33 11.99 -14.50 -7.75
N THR A 34 12.44 -13.75 -8.76
CA THR A 34 11.62 -12.85 -9.57
C THR A 34 11.16 -13.51 -10.86
N TYR A 35 10.05 -13.01 -11.43
CA TYR A 35 9.53 -13.52 -12.70
C TYR A 35 10.55 -13.38 -13.84
N GLU A 36 11.11 -12.18 -14.01
CA GLU A 36 12.07 -11.91 -15.10
C GLU A 36 13.36 -12.70 -14.89
N GLY A 37 13.89 -12.75 -13.65
CA GLY A 37 15.11 -13.50 -13.38
C GLY A 37 14.96 -15.01 -13.58
N LEU A 38 13.76 -15.58 -13.35
CA LEU A 38 13.48 -16.98 -13.69
C LEU A 38 13.24 -17.17 -15.19
N LYS A 39 12.52 -16.26 -15.84
CA LYS A 39 12.24 -16.31 -17.28
C LYS A 39 13.52 -16.24 -18.10
N ASP A 40 14.47 -15.39 -17.72
CA ASP A 40 15.78 -15.26 -18.37
C ASP A 40 16.65 -16.52 -18.23
N ALA A 41 16.39 -17.36 -17.22
CA ALA A 41 17.17 -18.55 -16.89
C ALA A 41 16.41 -19.87 -17.13
N ASP A 42 15.27 -19.82 -17.80
CA ASP A 42 14.30 -20.91 -17.88
C ASP A 42 14.87 -22.20 -18.50
N ILE A 43 15.56 -22.12 -19.65
CA ILE A 43 16.15 -23.26 -20.34
C ILE A 43 17.23 -23.92 -19.49
N GLU A 44 18.05 -23.11 -18.81
CA GLU A 44 19.07 -23.62 -17.91
C GLU A 44 18.44 -24.35 -16.74
N VAL A 45 17.49 -23.70 -16.05
CA VAL A 45 16.77 -24.29 -14.92
C VAL A 45 16.15 -25.61 -15.34
N TYR A 46 15.42 -25.64 -16.46
CA TYR A 46 14.82 -26.86 -16.98
C TYR A 46 15.87 -27.97 -17.16
N SER A 47 17.01 -27.66 -17.81
CA SER A 47 18.06 -28.64 -18.11
C SER A 47 18.69 -29.25 -16.85
N ILE A 48 18.90 -28.46 -15.80
CA ILE A 48 19.55 -28.93 -14.56
C ILE A 48 18.58 -29.60 -13.60
N THR A 49 17.28 -29.40 -13.77
CA THR A 49 16.22 -30.05 -12.97
C THR A 49 15.62 -31.30 -13.64
N LEU A 50 15.92 -31.58 -14.90
CA LEU A 50 15.26 -32.64 -15.69
C LEU A 50 15.73 -34.07 -15.31
N PRO A 51 14.82 -34.96 -14.87
CA PRO A 51 15.13 -36.37 -14.63
C PRO A 51 15.47 -37.15 -15.91
N PRO A 52 16.24 -38.25 -15.82
CA PRO A 52 16.85 -38.82 -14.62
C PRO A 52 18.14 -38.10 -14.19
N ASN A 53 18.67 -37.20 -15.01
CA ASN A 53 19.99 -36.59 -14.84
C ASN A 53 19.95 -35.26 -14.05
N ALA A 54 18.89 -35.02 -13.28
CA ALA A 54 18.71 -33.80 -12.50
C ALA A 54 19.88 -33.61 -11.51
N THR A 55 20.51 -32.44 -11.55
CA THR A 55 21.59 -32.06 -10.63
C THR A 55 21.15 -31.06 -9.57
N MET A 56 19.95 -30.49 -9.73
CA MET A 56 19.34 -29.52 -8.83
C MET A 56 17.87 -29.85 -8.51
N PRO A 57 17.37 -29.45 -7.33
CA PRO A 57 18.13 -29.02 -6.15
C PRO A 57 19.22 -29.99 -5.66
N LYS A 58 20.22 -29.48 -4.93
CA LYS A 58 21.36 -30.28 -4.45
C LYS A 58 20.94 -31.48 -3.59
N PRO A 59 20.04 -31.32 -2.60
CA PRO A 59 19.50 -32.47 -1.88
C PRO A 59 18.67 -33.32 -2.83
N GLU A 60 19.08 -34.58 -3.04
CA GLU A 60 18.46 -35.46 -4.03
C GLU A 60 16.97 -35.67 -3.79
N ALA A 61 16.57 -35.73 -2.51
CA ALA A 61 15.18 -35.84 -2.09
C ALA A 61 14.29 -34.67 -2.52
N ARG A 62 14.86 -33.53 -2.91
CA ARG A 62 14.15 -32.33 -3.38
C ARG A 62 14.21 -32.14 -4.90
N ARG A 63 14.93 -33.02 -5.62
CA ARG A 63 14.98 -32.98 -7.10
C ARG A 63 13.58 -33.10 -7.68
N TRP A 64 13.36 -32.40 -8.79
CA TRP A 64 12.05 -32.37 -9.42
C TRP A 64 11.69 -33.76 -9.95
N ASP A 65 10.43 -34.16 -9.78
CA ASP A 65 9.90 -35.31 -10.49
C ASP A 65 9.66 -34.96 -11.97
N LYS A 66 9.35 -35.98 -12.78
CA LYS A 66 9.05 -35.78 -14.19
C LYS A 66 7.88 -34.83 -14.38
N ASP A 67 6.85 -34.95 -13.55
CA ASP A 67 5.62 -34.17 -13.69
C ASP A 67 5.83 -32.68 -13.41
N LYS A 68 6.66 -32.34 -12.41
CA LYS A 68 7.08 -30.96 -12.11
C LYS A 68 7.92 -30.38 -13.24
N SER A 69 8.83 -31.18 -13.80
CA SER A 69 9.64 -30.77 -14.97
C SER A 69 8.79 -30.54 -16.20
N ASP A 70 7.84 -31.44 -16.49
CA ASP A 70 6.88 -31.30 -17.60
C ASP A 70 5.97 -30.08 -17.40
N SER A 71 5.56 -29.80 -16.16
CA SER A 71 4.81 -28.58 -15.84
C SER A 71 5.64 -27.32 -16.05
N PHE A 72 6.92 -27.33 -15.70
CA PHE A 72 7.80 -26.18 -15.97
C PHE A 72 8.04 -25.98 -17.47
N LEU A 73 8.21 -27.07 -18.23
CA LEU A 73 8.29 -27.01 -19.69
C LEU A 73 7.02 -26.43 -20.30
N ASN A 74 5.84 -26.84 -19.84
CA ASN A 74 4.57 -26.26 -20.30
C ASN A 74 4.51 -24.75 -20.06
N TRP A 75 5.06 -24.25 -18.95
CA TRP A 75 5.13 -22.81 -18.71
C TRP A 75 6.01 -22.08 -19.73
N ILE A 76 7.17 -22.65 -20.05
CA ILE A 76 8.07 -22.12 -21.08
C ILE A 76 7.38 -22.12 -22.44
N THR A 77 6.81 -23.26 -22.85
CA THR A 77 6.22 -23.41 -24.19
C THR A 77 4.93 -22.62 -24.37
N ASN A 78 4.24 -22.30 -23.28
CA ASN A 78 3.04 -21.45 -23.30
C ASN A 78 3.38 -19.95 -23.26
N GLY A 79 4.65 -19.56 -23.40
CA GLY A 79 5.06 -18.15 -23.41
C GLY A 79 5.16 -17.50 -22.03
N HIS A 80 5.44 -18.29 -21.00
CA HIS A 80 5.69 -17.84 -19.63
C HIS A 80 4.52 -17.03 -19.02
N PRO A 81 3.26 -17.50 -19.10
CA PRO A 81 2.13 -16.73 -18.59
C PRO A 81 2.31 -16.40 -17.11
N ARG A 82 2.16 -15.12 -16.75
CA ARG A 82 2.32 -14.67 -15.37
C ARG A 82 1.15 -15.14 -14.50
N GLY A 83 -0.07 -14.95 -15.00
CA GLY A 83 -1.32 -15.30 -14.35
C GLY A 83 -1.55 -14.64 -12.99
N GLU A 84 -2.65 -15.03 -12.34
CA GLU A 84 -3.01 -14.61 -10.99
C GLU A 84 -3.03 -15.84 -10.05
N PRO A 85 -2.67 -15.68 -8.78
CA PRO A 85 -2.77 -16.76 -7.81
C PRO A 85 -4.24 -17.00 -7.45
N LYS A 86 -4.61 -18.25 -7.20
CA LYS A 86 -5.92 -18.58 -6.64
C LYS A 86 -5.95 -18.14 -5.18
N PRO A 87 -7.03 -17.48 -4.72
CA PRO A 87 -7.16 -17.12 -3.32
C PRO A 87 -7.06 -18.36 -2.42
N LYS A 88 -6.09 -18.35 -1.51
CA LYS A 88 -5.98 -19.37 -0.46
C LYS A 88 -6.58 -18.84 0.84
N LYS A 89 -7.03 -19.75 1.70
CA LYS A 89 -7.46 -19.36 3.05
C LYS A 89 -6.30 -18.69 3.78
N PRO A 90 -6.55 -17.55 4.46
CA PRO A 90 -5.60 -16.93 5.37
C PRO A 90 -4.96 -17.96 6.31
N SER A 91 -3.65 -17.89 6.48
CA SER A 91 -2.94 -18.68 7.51
C SER A 91 -3.47 -18.28 8.90
N THR A 92 -3.76 -19.26 9.76
CA THR A 92 -4.27 -19.07 11.12
C THR A 92 -3.18 -19.32 12.15
N GLY A 93 -2.03 -18.67 12.00
CA GLY A 93 -0.97 -18.74 13.01
C GLY A 93 -1.53 -18.38 14.40
N LYS A 94 -1.01 -18.99 15.46
CA LYS A 94 -1.28 -18.48 16.82
C LYS A 94 -0.60 -17.13 16.94
N VAL A 95 -1.40 -16.08 17.14
CA VAL A 95 -0.95 -14.70 17.25
C VAL A 95 -1.56 -14.10 18.50
N GLY A 96 -0.76 -13.36 19.28
CA GLY A 96 -1.15 -12.73 20.53
C GLY A 96 -1.97 -11.45 20.37
N ARG A 97 -1.85 -10.74 19.24
CA ARG A 97 -2.60 -9.49 18.98
C ARG A 97 -3.48 -9.61 17.74
N VAL A 98 -4.79 -9.50 17.94
CA VAL A 98 -5.78 -9.45 16.86
C VAL A 98 -6.39 -8.05 16.81
N ARG A 99 -6.10 -7.32 15.74
CA ARG A 99 -6.70 -6.00 15.47
C ARG A 99 -8.09 -6.17 14.87
N LYS A 100 -9.09 -5.49 15.45
CA LYS A 100 -10.51 -5.57 15.07
C LYS A 100 -10.98 -4.29 14.36
N SER A 101 -12.06 -4.38 13.59
CA SER A 101 -12.71 -3.19 13.03
C SER A 101 -13.29 -2.34 14.17
N LEU A 102 -13.20 -1.01 14.07
CA LEU A 102 -13.82 -0.09 15.04
C LEU A 102 -15.30 -0.41 15.31
N SER A 103 -16.03 -0.89 14.30
CA SER A 103 -17.45 -1.24 14.37
C SER A 103 -17.73 -2.54 15.13
N GLU A 104 -16.71 -3.39 15.33
CA GLU A 104 -16.83 -4.71 15.96
C GLU A 104 -16.37 -4.72 17.43
N LEU A 105 -15.82 -3.62 17.94
CA LEU A 105 -15.39 -3.52 19.34
C LEU A 105 -16.60 -3.49 20.27
N ASN A 106 -16.54 -4.27 21.35
CA ASN A 106 -17.50 -4.16 22.45
C ASN A 106 -17.15 -3.00 23.40
N ASP A 107 -18.04 -2.68 24.34
CA ASP A 107 -17.88 -1.54 25.25
C ASP A 107 -16.61 -1.60 26.11
N ASP A 108 -16.17 -2.78 26.53
CA ASP A 108 -14.96 -2.94 27.35
C ASP A 108 -13.70 -2.77 26.50
N GLU A 109 -13.71 -3.26 25.25
CA GLU A 109 -12.64 -3.00 24.29
C GLU A 109 -12.53 -1.51 23.95
N VAL A 110 -13.66 -0.82 23.75
CA VAL A 110 -13.67 0.64 23.54
C VAL A 110 -13.11 1.38 24.76
N LYS A 111 -13.49 0.98 25.98
CA LYS A 111 -12.92 1.56 27.22
C LYS A 111 -11.42 1.34 27.31
N LEU A 112 -10.93 0.15 26.95
CA LEU A 112 -9.51 -0.19 26.99
C LEU A 112 -8.70 0.65 25.99
N VAL A 113 -9.15 0.73 24.73
CA VAL A 113 -8.49 1.57 23.71
C VAL A 113 -8.54 3.04 24.13
N LYS A 114 -9.65 3.51 24.70
CA LYS A 114 -9.76 4.87 25.24
C LYS A 114 -8.76 5.13 26.36
N LYS A 115 -8.63 4.21 27.32
CA LYS A 115 -7.69 4.31 28.43
C LYS A 115 -6.25 4.37 27.93
N ALA A 116 -5.89 3.50 26.98
CA ALA A 116 -4.55 3.46 26.40
C ALA A 116 -4.20 4.77 25.66
N PHE A 117 -5.09 5.28 24.81
CA PHE A 117 -4.86 6.57 24.13
C PHE A 117 -4.74 7.72 25.12
N GLN A 118 -5.66 7.81 26.08
CA GLN A 118 -5.63 8.87 27.09
C GLN A 118 -4.35 8.79 27.92
N GLY A 119 -3.95 7.60 28.37
CA GLY A 119 -2.72 7.41 29.15
C GLY A 119 -1.46 7.82 28.39
N MET A 120 -1.40 7.58 27.07
CA MET A 120 -0.32 8.10 26.23
C MET A 120 -0.36 9.62 26.09
N MET A 121 -1.55 10.22 25.98
CA MET A 121 -1.73 11.67 25.85
C MET A 121 -1.45 12.43 27.15
N ASP A 122 -1.63 11.78 28.30
CA ASP A 122 -1.38 12.35 29.63
C ASP A 122 0.10 12.31 30.04
N ARG A 123 0.93 11.54 29.33
CA ARG A 123 2.38 11.51 29.55
C ARG A 123 3.01 12.87 29.24
N ASP A 124 4.11 13.16 29.94
CA ASP A 124 4.94 14.32 29.66
C ASP A 124 5.37 14.31 28.17
N PRO A 125 5.29 15.44 27.44
CA PRO A 125 5.63 15.49 26.02
C PRO A 125 7.11 15.19 25.72
N THR A 126 7.97 15.08 26.73
CA THR A 126 9.36 14.62 26.60
C THR A 126 9.52 13.10 26.75
N ASP A 127 8.52 12.40 27.28
CA ASP A 127 8.52 10.93 27.42
C ASP A 127 8.46 10.28 26.03
N ASP A 128 9.40 9.37 25.74
CA ASP A 128 9.50 8.64 24.48
C ASP A 128 8.24 7.82 24.16
N GLU A 129 7.47 7.44 25.18
CA GLU A 129 6.21 6.71 25.06
C GLU A 129 4.97 7.61 25.10
N SER A 130 5.15 8.94 25.11
CA SER A 130 4.05 9.90 24.99
C SER A 130 3.44 9.89 23.58
N TYR A 131 2.15 10.20 23.51
CA TYR A 131 1.46 10.40 22.24
C TYR A 131 2.15 11.48 21.40
N PHE A 132 2.60 12.57 22.03
CA PHE A 132 3.28 13.68 21.37
C PHE A 132 4.59 13.25 20.69
N LYS A 133 5.47 12.54 21.41
CA LYS A 133 6.74 12.04 20.84
C LYS A 133 6.52 11.08 19.69
N ILE A 134 5.62 10.12 19.88
CA ILE A 134 5.38 9.10 18.88
C ILE A 134 4.72 9.71 17.64
N ALA A 135 3.69 10.56 17.79
CA ALA A 135 3.09 11.28 16.67
C ALA A 135 4.15 12.12 15.93
N GLY A 136 5.06 12.75 16.67
CA GLY A 136 6.12 13.58 16.10
C GLY A 136 7.13 12.85 15.22
N VAL A 137 7.23 11.52 15.30
CA VAL A 137 8.08 10.71 14.42
C VAL A 137 7.71 10.90 12.94
N HIS A 138 6.42 11.01 12.62
CA HIS A 138 5.95 11.03 11.23
C HIS A 138 6.56 12.20 10.45
N TRP A 139 6.47 13.40 11.02
CA TRP A 139 7.01 14.62 10.44
C TRP A 139 7.38 15.64 11.53
N PHE A 140 6.60 16.69 11.78
CA PHE A 140 6.97 17.69 12.79
C PHE A 140 6.87 17.10 14.21
N PRO A 141 7.75 17.50 15.15
CA PRO A 141 8.75 18.59 15.06
C PRO A 141 10.04 18.18 14.34
N ASN A 142 10.16 16.93 13.95
CA ASN A 142 11.34 16.43 13.27
C ASN A 142 11.41 17.00 11.84
N GLN A 143 12.50 17.70 11.50
CA GLN A 143 12.65 18.32 10.18
C GLN A 143 13.88 17.77 9.43
N PRO A 144 13.81 17.71 8.09
CA PRO A 144 14.98 17.44 7.25
C PRO A 144 16.09 18.49 7.48
N PRO A 145 17.36 18.16 7.21
CA PRO A 145 17.83 16.90 6.63
C PRO A 145 17.91 15.72 7.61
N ASN A 146 17.68 15.95 8.90
CA ASN A 146 18.02 14.96 9.92
C ASN A 146 16.87 14.03 10.31
N ASP A 147 15.61 14.50 10.35
CA ASP A 147 14.60 13.78 11.15
C ASP A 147 13.17 13.61 10.55
N ALA A 148 12.82 14.08 9.35
CA ALA A 148 11.53 13.66 8.75
C ALA A 148 11.62 12.20 8.29
N TYR A 149 10.87 11.31 8.96
CA TYR A 149 11.10 9.88 8.85
C TYR A 149 10.12 9.14 7.95
N CYS A 150 8.87 9.62 7.83
CA CYS A 150 7.85 8.92 7.06
C CYS A 150 8.29 8.64 5.62
N GLN A 151 7.98 7.43 5.15
CA GLN A 151 8.27 7.02 3.78
C GLN A 151 7.00 7.13 2.96
N HIS A 152 6.99 8.06 2.00
CA HIS A 152 5.90 8.26 1.04
C HIS A 152 6.46 8.30 -0.37
N HIS A 153 5.69 7.76 -1.31
CA HIS A 153 6.02 7.63 -2.73
C HIS A 153 7.31 6.85 -2.95
N THR A 154 7.54 5.83 -2.11
CA THR A 154 8.67 4.90 -2.19
C THR A 154 8.22 3.46 -1.90
N ALA A 155 9.08 2.49 -2.21
CA ALA A 155 8.81 1.09 -1.92
C ALA A 155 8.74 0.77 -0.41
N HIS A 156 9.20 1.68 0.47
CA HIS A 156 9.17 1.48 1.92
C HIS A 156 7.87 1.94 2.58
N TYR A 157 6.93 2.52 1.84
CA TYR A 157 5.71 3.13 2.40
C TYR A 157 5.00 2.19 3.38
N HIS A 158 4.65 0.99 2.94
CA HIS A 158 3.93 0.03 3.78
C HIS A 158 4.77 -0.48 4.95
N MET A 159 6.05 -0.81 4.71
CA MET A 159 6.95 -1.33 5.73
C MET A 159 7.16 -0.32 6.86
N TRP A 160 7.36 0.95 6.51
CA TRP A 160 7.58 2.02 7.47
C TRP A 160 6.33 2.24 8.34
N HIS A 161 5.15 2.34 7.71
CA HIS A 161 3.91 2.56 8.45
C HIS A 161 3.52 1.35 9.30
N ARG A 162 3.78 0.11 8.86
CA ARG A 162 3.60 -1.10 9.69
C ARG A 162 4.48 -1.07 10.94
N ALA A 163 5.77 -0.74 10.78
CA ALA A 163 6.69 -0.60 11.90
C ALA A 163 6.25 0.52 12.87
N TYR A 164 5.75 1.63 12.32
CA TYR A 164 5.26 2.76 13.10
C TYR A 164 4.00 2.42 13.90
N LEU A 165 3.04 1.70 13.31
CA LEU A 165 1.86 1.18 14.01
C LEU A 165 2.24 0.23 15.15
N LEU A 166 3.25 -0.63 14.95
CA LEU A 166 3.74 -1.52 16.01
C LEU A 166 4.38 -0.72 17.16
N ARG A 167 5.15 0.33 16.85
CA ARG A 167 5.71 1.25 17.86
C ARG A 167 4.62 1.94 18.68
N PHE A 168 3.56 2.39 18.02
CA PHE A 168 2.42 3.03 18.68
C PHE A 168 1.61 2.04 19.53
N GLU A 169 1.31 0.85 19.01
CA GLU A 169 0.59 -0.19 19.74
C GLU A 169 1.38 -0.69 20.97
N ASN A 170 2.71 -0.77 20.88
CA ASN A 170 3.54 -1.06 22.05
C ASN A 170 3.46 0.05 23.11
N ALA A 171 3.39 1.32 22.70
CA ALA A 171 3.19 2.43 23.63
C ALA A 171 1.83 2.38 24.31
N MET A 172 0.76 2.06 23.56
CA MET A 172 -0.57 1.82 24.12
C MET A 172 -0.53 0.75 25.21
N ARG A 173 0.20 -0.35 24.96
CA ARG A 173 0.35 -1.48 25.89
C ARG A 173 1.23 -1.18 27.10
N SER A 174 2.01 -0.10 27.07
CA SER A 174 2.82 0.35 28.21
C SER A 174 2.02 1.20 29.21
N VAL A 175 0.78 1.57 28.89
CA VAL A 175 -0.12 2.26 29.83
C VAL A 175 -0.62 1.25 30.86
N PRO A 176 -0.63 1.58 32.17
CA PRO A 176 -1.07 0.66 33.21
C PRO A 176 -2.46 0.05 32.95
N ASP A 177 -2.57 -1.27 33.14
CA ASP A 177 -3.75 -2.10 32.86
C ASP A 177 -4.23 -2.05 31.39
N CYS A 178 -3.33 -1.74 30.46
CA CYS A 178 -3.58 -1.79 29.01
C CYS A 178 -2.67 -2.81 28.30
N GLU A 179 -2.04 -3.73 29.04
CA GLU A 179 -1.02 -4.65 28.53
C GLU A 179 -1.56 -5.53 27.39
N ASP A 180 -2.88 -5.80 27.36
CA ASP A 180 -3.55 -6.61 26.34
C ASP A 180 -4.24 -5.81 25.24
N VAL A 181 -4.15 -4.48 25.24
CA VAL A 181 -4.79 -3.65 24.22
C VAL A 181 -4.22 -3.94 22.82
N THR A 182 -5.09 -3.93 21.82
CA THR A 182 -4.73 -3.98 20.40
C THR A 182 -5.27 -2.74 19.69
N LEU A 183 -4.53 -2.24 18.70
CA LEU A 183 -4.92 -1.09 17.90
C LEU A 183 -6.02 -1.50 16.90
N PRO A 184 -7.25 -0.97 16.97
CA PRO A 184 -8.27 -1.29 15.99
C PRO A 184 -8.01 -0.58 14.65
N TYR A 185 -8.73 -0.98 13.60
CA TYR A 185 -8.69 -0.35 12.28
C TYR A 185 -10.04 0.22 11.88
N TRP A 186 -10.04 1.33 11.15
CA TRP A 186 -11.25 1.85 10.52
C TRP A 186 -11.44 1.20 9.14
N ASP A 187 -12.42 0.31 8.99
CA ASP A 187 -12.81 -0.17 7.66
C ASP A 187 -13.48 0.98 6.87
N PHE A 188 -12.81 1.44 5.81
CA PHE A 188 -13.29 2.55 4.99
C PHE A 188 -14.63 2.28 4.27
N SER A 189 -15.03 1.01 4.13
CA SER A 189 -16.35 0.66 3.58
C SER A 189 -17.49 0.91 4.58
N GLU A 190 -17.16 1.21 5.84
CA GLU A 190 -18.10 1.47 6.91
C GLU A 190 -17.97 2.89 7.45
N ARG A 191 -19.08 3.43 7.92
CA ARG A 191 -19.07 4.67 8.68
C ARG A 191 -18.35 4.43 10.01
N PRO A 192 -17.36 5.27 10.39
CA PRO A 192 -16.77 5.16 11.72
C PRO A 192 -17.83 5.28 12.83
N PRO A 193 -17.71 4.52 13.93
CA PRO A 193 -18.68 4.56 15.01
C PRO A 193 -18.65 5.92 15.75
N ALA A 194 -19.79 6.33 16.30
CA ALA A 194 -19.93 7.67 16.90
C ALA A 194 -18.96 7.95 18.06
N TRP A 195 -18.43 6.91 18.72
CA TRP A 195 -17.49 7.07 19.83
C TRP A 195 -16.14 7.66 19.40
N ILE A 196 -15.73 7.53 18.12
CA ILE A 196 -14.51 8.19 17.64
C ILE A 196 -14.64 9.71 17.61
N ASN A 197 -15.85 10.25 17.65
CA ASN A 197 -16.12 11.69 17.71
C ASN A 197 -16.25 12.22 19.15
N LYS A 198 -15.72 11.49 20.13
CA LYS A 198 -15.62 11.87 21.56
C LYS A 198 -14.15 11.87 21.98
N GLN A 199 -13.79 12.66 23.00
CA GLN A 199 -12.43 12.63 23.54
C GLN A 199 -12.08 11.25 24.14
N PRO A 200 -10.83 10.77 23.99
CA PRO A 200 -9.66 11.47 23.42
C PRO A 200 -9.55 11.39 21.89
N PHE A 201 -10.44 10.68 21.21
CA PHE A 201 -10.28 10.41 19.78
C PHE A 201 -10.71 11.56 18.88
N LYS A 202 -11.57 12.46 19.36
CA LYS A 202 -12.17 13.54 18.56
C LYS A 202 -11.09 14.47 17.96
N SER A 203 -10.11 14.84 18.77
CA SER A 203 -9.06 15.79 18.44
C SER A 203 -7.91 15.66 19.44
N TYR A 204 -6.73 16.14 19.07
CA TYR A 204 -5.60 16.28 19.97
C TYR A 204 -5.18 17.74 20.06
N THR A 205 -4.90 18.24 21.26
CA THR A 205 -4.36 19.58 21.47
C THR A 205 -2.87 19.47 21.74
N LEU A 206 -2.05 20.14 20.92
CA LEU A 206 -0.61 20.07 21.04
C LEU A 206 -0.14 20.63 22.40
N PRO A 207 0.52 19.82 23.25
CA PRO A 207 1.05 20.28 24.54
C PRO A 207 2.23 21.21 24.37
N GLU A 208 2.95 21.12 23.25
CA GLU A 208 4.09 21.96 22.88
C GLU A 208 4.02 22.34 21.39
N ALA A 209 4.67 23.45 21.02
CA ALA A 209 4.75 23.85 19.61
C ALA A 209 5.61 22.86 18.83
N VAL A 210 5.15 22.46 17.64
CA VAL A 210 5.92 21.60 16.72
C VAL A 210 6.48 22.37 15.53
N HIS A 211 5.92 23.56 15.27
CA HIS A 211 6.32 24.49 14.21
C HIS A 211 5.70 25.87 14.51
N PRO A 212 6.22 27.00 14.01
CA PRO A 212 5.56 28.30 14.15
C PRO A 212 4.10 28.33 13.66
N SER A 213 3.78 27.56 12.61
CA SER A 213 2.40 27.40 12.10
C SER A 213 1.51 26.51 12.98
N TYR A 214 2.11 25.74 13.89
CA TYR A 214 1.45 24.77 14.78
C TYR A 214 1.92 24.99 16.23
N PRO A 215 1.49 26.11 16.85
CA PRO A 215 1.91 26.47 18.20
C PRO A 215 1.30 25.55 19.26
N LYS A 216 1.83 25.64 20.49
CA LYS A 216 1.21 25.06 21.69
C LYS A 216 -0.26 25.46 21.77
N GLY A 217 -1.14 24.50 22.06
CA GLY A 217 -2.58 24.71 22.09
C GLY A 217 -3.28 24.57 20.73
N HIS A 218 -2.55 24.34 19.63
CA HIS A 218 -3.17 23.99 18.36
C HIS A 218 -3.96 22.68 18.49
N GLU A 219 -5.22 22.69 18.08
CA GLU A 219 -6.10 21.52 18.10
C GLU A 219 -6.24 20.92 16.70
N THR A 220 -6.08 19.60 16.58
CA THR A 220 -6.30 18.90 15.30
C THR A 220 -7.76 18.99 14.86
N LYS A 221 -7.98 19.09 13.55
CA LYS A 221 -9.30 19.26 12.93
C LYS A 221 -9.49 18.25 11.81
N ARG A 222 -10.63 17.58 11.82
CA ARG A 222 -11.05 16.62 10.80
C ARG A 222 -12.56 16.66 10.58
N LYS A 223 -13.02 15.94 9.57
CA LYS A 223 -14.44 15.74 9.26
C LYS A 223 -15.13 14.82 10.28
N THR A 224 -16.43 14.97 10.43
CA THR A 224 -17.27 14.09 11.25
C THR A 224 -17.38 12.68 10.62
N PRO A 225 -17.76 11.63 11.37
CA PRO A 225 -17.91 10.28 10.82
C PRO A 225 -18.82 10.18 9.58
N ALA A 226 -19.94 10.91 9.54
CA ALA A 226 -20.83 10.93 8.38
C ALA A 226 -20.19 11.62 7.16
N GLN A 227 -19.41 12.67 7.38
CA GLN A 227 -18.67 13.35 6.33
C GLN A 227 -17.48 12.52 5.82
N LEU A 228 -16.84 11.73 6.69
CA LEU A 228 -15.77 10.78 6.33
C LEU A 228 -16.28 9.72 5.37
N GLU A 229 -17.36 9.01 5.73
CA GLU A 229 -18.02 8.02 4.86
C GLU A 229 -18.36 8.62 3.49
N LYS A 230 -19.01 9.80 3.49
CA LYS A 230 -19.38 10.49 2.25
C LYS A 230 -18.15 10.83 1.40
N SER A 231 -17.11 11.41 2.00
CA SER A 231 -15.93 11.87 1.25
C SER A 231 -15.13 10.69 0.68
N PHE A 232 -14.97 9.59 1.43
CA PHE A 232 -14.24 8.41 0.92
C PHE A 232 -14.95 7.76 -0.27
N LYS A 233 -16.28 7.79 -0.28
CA LYS A 233 -17.08 7.33 -1.41
C LYS A 233 -16.98 8.30 -2.60
N ASP A 234 -17.24 9.59 -2.37
CA ASP A 234 -17.33 10.59 -3.43
C ASP A 234 -15.97 10.86 -4.09
N ASP A 235 -14.88 10.83 -3.32
CA ASP A 235 -13.51 11.06 -3.80
C ASP A 235 -12.90 9.80 -4.44
N GLY A 236 -13.64 8.68 -4.50
CA GLY A 236 -13.23 7.46 -5.21
C GLY A 236 -12.16 6.62 -4.50
N VAL A 237 -12.02 6.78 -3.17
CA VAL A 237 -11.05 6.02 -2.36
C VAL A 237 -11.35 4.51 -2.45
N LEU A 238 -12.61 4.12 -2.26
CA LEU A 238 -13.02 2.71 -2.28
C LEU A 238 -12.81 2.05 -3.64
N ALA A 239 -13.15 2.74 -4.74
CA ALA A 239 -12.95 2.22 -6.09
C ALA A 239 -11.47 2.00 -6.41
N THR A 240 -10.60 2.88 -5.89
CA THR A 240 -9.14 2.75 -6.06
C THR A 240 -8.57 1.61 -5.21
N ILE A 241 -9.13 1.36 -4.01
CA ILE A 241 -8.80 0.17 -3.20
C ILE A 241 -9.19 -1.10 -3.95
N ASP A 242 -10.40 -1.15 -4.51
CA ASP A 242 -10.86 -2.31 -5.29
C ASP A 242 -9.91 -2.58 -6.47
N ASP A 243 -9.48 -1.55 -7.21
CA ASP A 243 -8.50 -1.70 -8.29
C ASP A 243 -7.14 -2.20 -7.77
N ALA A 244 -6.65 -1.65 -6.65
CA ALA A 244 -5.39 -2.08 -6.05
C ALA A 244 -5.41 -3.56 -5.66
N MET A 245 -6.52 -4.04 -5.10
CA MET A 245 -6.67 -5.44 -4.67
C MET A 245 -6.68 -6.44 -5.84
N THR A 246 -6.84 -5.97 -7.09
CA THR A 246 -6.71 -6.81 -8.30
C THR A 246 -5.26 -6.96 -8.78
N LYS A 247 -4.32 -6.15 -8.31
CA LYS A 247 -2.95 -6.15 -8.84
C LYS A 247 -2.16 -7.34 -8.31
N SER A 248 -1.58 -8.15 -9.20
CA SER A 248 -0.75 -9.31 -8.82
C SER A 248 0.73 -8.96 -8.58
N SER A 249 1.19 -7.81 -9.07
CA SER A 249 2.55 -7.30 -8.82
C SER A 249 2.59 -6.38 -7.61
N TRP A 250 3.71 -6.40 -6.89
CA TRP A 250 3.94 -5.47 -5.78
C TRP A 250 3.93 -4.01 -6.24
N GLU A 251 4.60 -3.72 -7.35
CA GLU A 251 4.77 -2.36 -7.86
C GLU A 251 3.45 -1.71 -8.24
N ASP A 252 2.54 -2.46 -8.87
CA ASP A 252 1.22 -1.97 -9.23
C ASP A 252 0.31 -1.90 -8.02
N PHE A 253 0.36 -2.86 -7.10
CA PHE A 253 -0.36 -2.80 -5.84
C PHE A 253 0.05 -1.56 -5.04
N ASN A 254 1.33 -1.42 -4.71
CA ASN A 254 1.88 -0.33 -3.88
C ASN A 254 1.53 1.05 -4.48
N ARG A 255 1.74 1.24 -5.79
CA ARG A 255 1.43 2.51 -6.46
C ARG A 255 -0.06 2.85 -6.47
N THR A 256 -0.93 1.84 -6.55
CA THR A 256 -2.39 2.04 -6.63
C THR A 256 -2.98 2.25 -5.24
N ILE A 257 -2.59 1.43 -4.26
CA ILE A 257 -3.09 1.54 -2.89
C ILE A 257 -2.59 2.82 -2.21
N GLU A 258 -1.34 3.25 -2.46
CA GLU A 258 -0.83 4.53 -1.96
C GLU A 258 -1.58 5.71 -2.60
N SER A 259 -2.07 5.58 -3.84
CA SER A 259 -2.94 6.60 -4.46
C SER A 259 -4.29 6.73 -3.75
N ALA A 260 -4.86 5.61 -3.28
CA ALA A 260 -6.08 5.63 -2.48
C ALA A 260 -5.83 6.28 -1.10
N HIS A 261 -4.70 5.96 -0.48
CA HIS A 261 -4.23 6.59 0.75
C HIS A 261 -4.08 8.11 0.62
N ASP A 262 -3.40 8.56 -0.42
CA ASP A 262 -3.16 9.98 -0.69
C ASP A 262 -4.46 10.76 -0.93
N THR A 263 -5.49 10.09 -1.42
CA THR A 263 -6.83 10.65 -1.57
C THR A 263 -7.59 10.63 -0.24
N GLY A 264 -7.42 9.57 0.56
CA GLY A 264 -8.06 9.40 1.86
C GLY A 264 -7.65 10.43 2.92
N HIS A 265 -6.40 10.90 2.88
CA HIS A 265 -5.89 11.95 3.79
C HIS A 265 -6.67 13.28 3.67
N PRO A 266 -6.70 13.96 2.50
CA PRO A 266 -7.50 15.17 2.33
C PRO A 266 -9.01 14.89 2.42
N ALA A 267 -9.47 13.70 2.02
CA ALA A 267 -10.85 13.28 2.25
C ALA A 267 -11.22 13.26 3.74
N SER A 268 -10.24 13.14 4.65
CA SER A 268 -10.45 13.11 6.10
C SER A 268 -10.54 14.49 6.76
N GLY A 269 -10.01 15.55 6.13
CA GLY A 269 -10.07 16.93 6.61
C GLY A 269 -8.71 17.53 6.96
N ALA A 270 -8.72 18.77 7.45
CA ALA A 270 -7.57 19.68 7.53
C ALA A 270 -6.26 19.08 8.07
N SER A 271 -6.27 18.51 9.29
CA SER A 271 -5.06 17.96 9.90
C SER A 271 -4.54 16.72 9.17
N LEU A 272 -5.45 15.83 8.77
CA LEU A 272 -5.11 14.63 7.99
C LEU A 272 -4.68 14.97 6.55
N ALA A 273 -5.11 16.10 6.00
CA ALA A 273 -4.65 16.57 4.69
C ALA A 273 -3.19 17.02 4.70
N THR A 274 -2.60 17.24 5.88
CA THR A 274 -1.28 17.88 6.03
C THR A 274 -0.26 16.92 6.61
N ALA A 275 0.66 16.41 5.77
CA ALA A 275 1.66 15.41 6.17
C ALA A 275 2.50 15.81 7.39
N ASN A 276 2.71 17.12 7.56
CA ASN A 276 3.48 17.68 8.66
C ASN A 276 2.90 17.38 10.05
N VAL A 277 1.58 17.22 10.16
CA VAL A 277 0.88 17.09 11.45
C VAL A 277 -0.20 16.00 11.48
N ALA A 278 -0.41 15.26 10.39
CA ALA A 278 -1.47 14.27 10.27
C ALA A 278 -1.47 13.23 11.41
N SER A 279 -0.30 12.78 11.84
CA SER A 279 -0.12 11.80 12.92
C SER A 279 -0.54 12.28 14.31
N PHE A 280 -0.69 13.59 14.52
CA PHE A 280 -1.21 14.11 15.79
C PHE A 280 -2.71 13.89 15.93
N ASP A 281 -3.46 13.77 14.84
CA ASP A 281 -4.89 13.50 14.93
C ASP A 281 -5.13 11.99 15.21
N PRO A 282 -5.91 11.62 16.25
CA PRO A 282 -6.08 10.22 16.63
C PRO A 282 -6.66 9.30 15.52
N LEU A 283 -7.37 9.86 14.51
CA LEU A 283 -7.88 9.08 13.38
C LEU A 283 -6.75 8.46 12.55
N PHE A 284 -5.57 9.09 12.51
CA PHE A 284 -4.41 8.64 11.77
C PHE A 284 -4.07 7.17 12.07
N TRP A 285 -4.13 6.78 13.34
CA TRP A 285 -3.77 5.43 13.78
C TRP A 285 -4.76 4.37 13.29
N PHE A 286 -6.06 4.65 13.38
CA PHE A 286 -7.10 3.75 12.87
C PHE A 286 -7.12 3.69 11.34
N PHE A 287 -6.82 4.82 10.69
CA PHE A 287 -6.69 4.96 9.24
C PHE A 287 -5.50 4.14 8.71
N HIS A 288 -4.30 4.29 9.30
CA HIS A 288 -3.12 3.52 8.90
C HIS A 288 -3.20 2.04 9.26
N ALA A 289 -3.85 1.68 10.38
CA ALA A 289 -4.13 0.27 10.67
C ALA A 289 -4.96 -0.41 9.57
N ASN A 290 -5.84 0.33 8.89
CA ASN A 290 -6.61 -0.22 7.77
C ASN A 290 -5.78 -0.36 6.48
N TRP A 291 -4.88 0.58 6.18
CA TRP A 291 -3.95 0.41 5.05
C TRP A 291 -3.03 -0.78 5.25
N ASP A 292 -2.57 -0.99 6.49
CA ASP A 292 -1.77 -2.15 6.85
C ASP A 292 -2.56 -3.47 6.75
N ARG A 293 -3.82 -3.48 7.19
CA ARG A 293 -4.76 -4.59 6.97
C ARG A 293 -4.93 -4.92 5.49
N LEU A 294 -5.13 -3.92 4.64
CA LEU A 294 -5.32 -4.11 3.19
C LEU A 294 -4.06 -4.69 2.53
N TRP A 295 -2.88 -4.23 2.94
CA TRP A 295 -1.63 -4.83 2.51
C TRP A 295 -1.49 -6.28 2.99
N TRP A 296 -1.78 -6.57 4.26
CA TRP A 296 -1.77 -7.95 4.75
C TRP A 296 -2.75 -8.85 4.00
N ARG A 297 -3.95 -8.35 3.71
CA ARG A 297 -4.95 -9.06 2.88
C ARG A 297 -4.41 -9.34 1.48
N TRP A 298 -3.77 -8.36 0.85
CA TRP A 298 -3.13 -8.55 -0.45
C TRP A 298 -2.02 -9.59 -0.38
N GLN A 299 -1.16 -9.56 0.65
CA GLN A 299 -0.13 -10.56 0.87
C GLN A 299 -0.73 -11.97 1.00
N GLN A 300 -1.86 -12.12 1.68
CA GLN A 300 -2.54 -13.41 1.81
C GLN A 300 -3.10 -13.91 0.47
N ILE A 301 -3.77 -13.04 -0.30
CA ILE A 301 -4.30 -13.37 -1.63
C ILE A 301 -3.15 -13.77 -2.58
N MET A 302 -2.06 -12.99 -2.57
CA MET A 302 -0.90 -13.22 -3.42
C MET A 302 0.04 -14.30 -2.86
N GLN A 303 -0.32 -14.95 -1.75
CA GLN A 303 0.50 -15.96 -1.07
C GLN A 303 1.94 -15.47 -0.80
N ALA A 304 2.06 -14.19 -0.44
CA ALA A 304 3.26 -13.36 -0.34
C ALA A 304 3.53 -12.90 1.12
N THR A 305 3.32 -13.81 2.07
CA THR A 305 3.36 -13.51 3.52
C THR A 305 4.74 -13.71 4.15
N THR A 306 5.72 -14.21 3.40
CA THR A 306 7.13 -14.30 3.81
C THR A 306 7.97 -13.40 2.92
N LEU A 307 9.16 -12.99 3.37
CA LEU A 307 10.08 -12.18 2.53
C LEU A 307 10.32 -12.86 1.17
N TRP A 308 10.54 -14.17 1.21
CA TRP A 308 10.70 -15.04 0.06
C TRP A 308 9.55 -14.91 -0.95
N THR A 309 8.34 -15.23 -0.50
CA THR A 309 7.15 -15.23 -1.36
C THR A 309 6.67 -13.84 -1.76
N PHE A 310 7.10 -12.82 -1.01
CA PHE A 310 6.86 -11.42 -1.33
C PHE A 310 7.72 -10.95 -2.50
N LYS A 311 9.02 -11.25 -2.49
CA LYS A 311 9.93 -10.92 -3.61
C LYS A 311 9.48 -11.50 -4.94
N SER A 312 8.90 -12.70 -4.93
CA SER A 312 8.32 -13.32 -6.13
C SER A 312 7.04 -12.67 -6.65
N THR A 313 6.61 -11.55 -6.08
CA THR A 313 5.55 -10.71 -6.67
C THR A 313 6.12 -9.59 -7.56
N PHE A 314 7.43 -9.38 -7.58
CA PHE A 314 8.04 -8.25 -8.26
C PHE A 314 8.00 -8.43 -9.78
N ILE A 315 7.81 -7.34 -10.52
CA ILE A 315 7.86 -7.33 -11.99
C ILE A 315 9.20 -6.83 -12.55
N SER A 316 10.03 -6.18 -11.74
CA SER A 316 11.33 -5.67 -12.18
C SER A 316 12.43 -6.08 -11.21
N GLN A 317 13.61 -6.47 -11.73
CA GLN A 317 14.81 -6.63 -10.90
C GLN A 317 15.24 -5.32 -10.22
N SER A 318 14.76 -4.15 -10.70
CA SER A 318 15.05 -2.84 -10.14
C SER A 318 14.38 -2.56 -8.79
N THR A 319 13.45 -3.42 -8.34
CA THR A 319 12.76 -3.29 -7.03
C THR A 319 13.40 -4.11 -5.92
N GLU A 320 14.33 -5.01 -6.21
CA GLU A 320 15.11 -5.76 -5.21
C GLU A 320 16.02 -4.94 -4.26
N PRO A 321 16.65 -3.81 -4.66
CA PRO A 321 17.77 -3.28 -3.87
C PRO A 321 17.35 -2.70 -2.52
N PHE A 322 16.05 -2.47 -2.27
CA PHE A 322 15.62 -1.90 -1.00
C PHE A 322 15.59 -2.89 0.16
N PHE A 323 15.63 -4.21 -0.07
CA PHE A 323 15.86 -5.18 1.01
C PHE A 323 17.35 -5.48 1.25
N ALA A 324 18.24 -4.99 0.38
CA ALA A 324 19.68 -5.11 0.57
C ALA A 324 20.19 -4.01 1.51
N ALA A 325 21.24 -4.31 2.28
CA ALA A 325 21.94 -3.27 3.05
C ALA A 325 22.67 -2.30 2.08
N PRO A 326 22.68 -0.98 2.35
CA PRO A 326 22.11 -0.29 3.52
C PRO A 326 20.63 0.13 3.36
N LEU A 327 20.01 -0.12 2.21
CA LEU A 327 18.68 0.40 1.86
C LEU A 327 17.53 -0.21 2.67
N ASN A 328 17.73 -1.41 3.23
CA ASN A 328 16.77 -2.09 4.11
C ASN A 328 16.50 -1.37 5.44
N ARG A 329 17.33 -0.38 5.79
CA ARG A 329 17.21 0.39 7.03
C ARG A 329 16.17 1.49 6.86
N MET A 330 15.13 1.43 7.68
CA MET A 330 14.14 2.51 7.83
C MET A 330 14.53 3.42 9.01
N ARG A 331 14.24 4.73 8.91
CA ARG A 331 14.46 5.70 10.00
C ARG A 331 13.12 6.11 10.62
N PRO A 332 13.06 6.44 11.93
CA PRO A 332 14.07 6.08 12.92
C PRO A 332 14.10 4.54 12.99
N SER A 333 15.21 3.95 13.40
CA SER A 333 15.46 2.52 13.21
C SER A 333 14.66 1.61 14.13
N PHE A 334 13.33 1.60 13.96
CA PHE A 334 12.37 0.72 14.62
C PHE A 334 12.64 -0.74 14.29
N MET A 335 12.82 -1.00 12.99
CA MET A 335 13.13 -2.29 12.40
C MET A 335 13.53 -2.09 10.93
N THR A 336 14.07 -3.14 10.33
CA THR A 336 14.37 -3.18 8.90
C THR A 336 13.15 -3.62 8.09
N ALA A 337 13.10 -3.22 6.81
CA ALA A 337 11.95 -3.45 5.95
C ALA A 337 11.61 -4.94 5.81
N ASP A 338 12.63 -5.80 5.70
CA ASP A 338 12.48 -7.26 5.61
C ASP A 338 11.72 -7.88 6.80
N LYS A 339 11.90 -7.33 8.00
CA LYS A 339 11.25 -7.83 9.22
C LYS A 339 9.76 -7.48 9.28
N THR A 340 9.28 -6.57 8.43
CA THR A 340 7.88 -6.15 8.41
C THR A 340 7.00 -7.02 7.52
N ILE A 341 7.58 -7.88 6.69
CA ILE A 341 6.84 -8.62 5.66
C ILE A 341 5.91 -9.67 6.28
N ASN A 342 6.43 -10.44 7.24
CA ASN A 342 5.62 -11.45 7.92
C ASN A 342 4.92 -10.83 9.14
N LEU A 343 3.65 -10.47 8.99
CA LEU A 343 2.86 -9.86 10.07
C LEU A 343 2.74 -10.77 11.29
N HIS A 344 2.61 -12.09 11.11
CA HIS A 344 2.55 -13.03 12.23
C HIS A 344 3.87 -13.13 13.00
N ALA A 345 5.02 -12.90 12.34
CA ALA A 345 6.30 -12.82 13.04
C ALA A 345 6.41 -11.58 13.93
N LEU A 346 5.52 -10.59 13.75
CA LEU A 346 5.38 -9.41 14.60
C LEU A 346 4.35 -9.58 15.71
N ASP A 347 3.79 -10.79 15.88
CA ASP A 347 2.73 -11.09 16.83
C ASP A 347 1.43 -10.28 16.59
N VAL A 348 1.17 -9.89 15.33
CA VAL A 348 -0.03 -9.14 14.93
C VAL A 348 -0.81 -9.87 13.83
N THR A 349 -2.13 -9.78 13.86
CA THR A 349 -3.01 -10.16 12.77
C THR A 349 -4.28 -9.29 12.79
N TYR A 350 -5.14 -9.47 11.80
CA TYR A 350 -6.41 -8.75 11.66
C TYR A 350 -7.59 -9.72 11.71
N THR A 351 -8.73 -9.27 12.24
CA THR A 351 -9.98 -10.00 12.04
C THR A 351 -10.26 -10.16 10.56
N GLN A 352 -10.62 -11.38 10.18
CA GLN A 352 -11.15 -11.66 8.85
C GLN A 352 -12.62 -11.22 8.85
N PRO A 353 -13.12 -10.56 7.80
CA PRO A 353 -14.52 -10.19 7.73
C PRO A 353 -15.39 -11.46 7.84
N THR A 354 -16.43 -11.40 8.69
CA THR A 354 -17.34 -12.52 8.98
C THR A 354 -18.15 -12.96 7.77
N ALA A 355 -18.32 -12.08 6.78
CA ALA A 355 -18.75 -12.41 5.44
C ALA A 355 -17.55 -12.29 4.49
N ALA A 356 -17.23 -13.38 3.80
CA ALA A 356 -16.38 -13.31 2.63
C ALA A 356 -17.10 -12.45 1.59
N THR A 357 -16.92 -11.12 1.61
CA THR A 357 -17.25 -10.29 0.45
C THR A 357 -16.33 -10.82 -0.63
N PRO A 358 -16.85 -11.55 -1.63
CA PRO A 358 -16.01 -12.06 -2.68
C PRO A 358 -15.40 -10.82 -3.33
N LEU A 359 -14.08 -10.73 -3.35
CA LEU A 359 -13.44 -9.99 -4.42
C LEU A 359 -13.98 -10.65 -5.68
N VAL A 360 -14.86 -9.95 -6.39
CA VAL A 360 -15.17 -10.30 -7.77
C VAL A 360 -13.89 -9.99 -8.53
N PHE A 361 -12.94 -10.93 -8.45
CA PHE A 361 -11.92 -11.07 -9.47
C PHE A 361 -12.73 -11.28 -10.74
N ALA A 362 -12.84 -10.22 -11.54
CA ALA A 362 -13.19 -10.38 -12.94
C ALA A 362 -11.99 -11.10 -13.57
N SER A 363 -11.94 -12.41 -13.38
CA SER A 363 -11.00 -13.28 -14.05
C SER A 363 -11.16 -13.08 -15.55
N SER A 364 -10.24 -12.32 -16.14
CA SER A 364 -10.03 -12.34 -17.57
C SER A 364 -9.37 -13.68 -17.89
N PHE A 365 -10.22 -14.59 -18.37
CA PHE A 365 -9.94 -15.82 -19.11
C PHE A 365 -9.23 -16.97 -18.37
N GLY A 366 -9.99 -18.06 -18.27
CA GLY A 366 -9.52 -19.41 -17.99
C GLY A 366 -10.63 -20.38 -18.42
N SER A 367 -10.50 -20.94 -19.62
CA SER A 367 -11.28 -22.02 -20.27
C SER A 367 -12.68 -22.33 -19.72
N LEU A 368 -13.74 -22.13 -20.53
CA LEU A 368 -15.05 -22.71 -20.24
C LEU A 368 -15.69 -23.37 -21.46
N ALA A 369 -16.09 -24.62 -21.27
CA ALA A 369 -17.05 -25.33 -22.11
C ALA A 369 -18.40 -24.59 -22.13
N ALA A 370 -19.12 -24.77 -23.24
CA ALA A 370 -20.37 -24.09 -23.57
C ALA A 370 -21.44 -24.26 -22.49
N THR A 371 -21.82 -23.15 -21.82
CA THR A 371 -23.19 -22.73 -21.44
C THR A 371 -23.13 -21.72 -20.27
N ARG A 372 -23.08 -20.40 -20.56
CA ARG A 372 -23.79 -19.31 -19.86
C ARG A 372 -23.31 -17.90 -20.28
N SER A 373 -24.16 -16.93 -19.95
CA SER A 373 -24.36 -15.56 -20.48
C SER A 373 -23.13 -14.65 -20.66
N LEU A 374 -23.15 -13.93 -21.79
CA LEU A 374 -22.28 -12.79 -22.13
C LEU A 374 -22.27 -11.74 -20.99
N LYS A 375 -21.07 -11.39 -20.52
CA LYS A 375 -20.82 -10.13 -19.80
C LYS A 375 -20.61 -9.04 -20.83
N ALA A 376 -21.14 -7.83 -20.57
CA ALA A 376 -20.89 -6.66 -21.41
C ALA A 376 -19.38 -6.50 -21.66
N ALA A 377 -18.99 -6.19 -22.91
CA ALA A 377 -17.61 -5.87 -23.23
C ALA A 377 -17.12 -4.77 -22.28
N LYS A 378 -15.95 -4.96 -21.68
CA LYS A 378 -15.31 -3.94 -20.84
C LYS A 378 -15.20 -2.68 -21.69
N GLU A 379 -15.72 -1.56 -21.20
CA GLU A 379 -15.62 -0.30 -21.93
C GLU A 379 -14.13 -0.01 -22.22
N PRO A 380 -13.75 0.26 -23.48
CA PRO A 380 -12.36 0.48 -23.82
C PRO A 380 -11.79 1.67 -23.03
N MET A 381 -10.65 1.44 -22.38
CA MET A 381 -9.97 2.42 -21.55
C MET A 381 -8.82 3.07 -22.32
N MET A 382 -8.63 4.36 -22.14
CA MET A 382 -7.49 5.11 -22.65
C MET A 382 -6.53 5.43 -21.50
N SER A 383 -5.23 5.24 -21.72
CA SER A 383 -4.19 5.69 -20.80
C SER A 383 -3.85 7.12 -21.12
N VAL A 384 -4.16 8.04 -20.21
CA VAL A 384 -3.77 9.45 -20.30
C VAL A 384 -2.61 9.69 -19.36
N ARG A 385 -1.45 10.02 -19.93
CA ARG A 385 -0.26 10.38 -19.19
C ARG A 385 -0.18 11.90 -19.01
N VAL A 386 -0.24 12.38 -17.78
CA VAL A 386 0.12 13.76 -17.41
C VAL A 386 1.54 13.74 -16.87
N ARG A 387 2.48 14.45 -17.50
CA ARG A 387 3.91 14.39 -17.17
C ARG A 387 4.50 15.76 -16.89
N ASP A 388 5.69 15.75 -16.31
CA ASP A 388 6.53 16.94 -16.08
C ASP A 388 5.91 17.96 -15.10
N ILE A 389 5.15 17.48 -14.10
CA ILE A 389 4.67 18.30 -12.99
C ILE A 389 5.79 18.43 -11.96
N ASP A 390 6.27 19.65 -11.72
CA ASP A 390 7.18 19.95 -10.62
C ASP A 390 6.40 20.06 -9.31
N ARG A 391 6.45 19.00 -8.50
CA ARG A 391 5.75 18.95 -7.22
C ARG A 391 6.38 19.84 -6.15
N LEU A 392 7.67 20.19 -6.29
CA LEU A 392 8.39 20.96 -5.29
C LEU A 392 7.94 22.43 -5.29
N ALA A 393 7.36 22.89 -6.39
CA ALA A 393 6.76 24.21 -6.50
C ALA A 393 5.38 24.32 -5.84
N ILE A 394 4.73 23.20 -5.52
CA ILE A 394 3.37 23.17 -4.96
C ILE A 394 3.47 22.95 -3.44
N PRO A 395 3.17 23.95 -2.59
CA PRO A 395 3.22 23.76 -1.15
C PRO A 395 2.05 22.91 -0.67
N GLY A 396 2.34 21.93 0.18
CA GLY A 396 1.33 21.10 0.83
C GLY A 396 0.78 20.02 -0.09
N SER A 397 -0.13 19.21 0.45
CA SER A 397 -0.87 18.24 -0.34
C SER A 397 -1.63 18.93 -1.47
N PHE A 398 -1.79 18.23 -2.58
CA PHE A 398 -2.51 18.74 -3.74
C PHE A 398 -3.19 17.62 -4.51
N ARG A 399 -4.05 17.97 -5.46
CA ARG A 399 -4.63 17.04 -6.43
C ARG A 399 -4.42 17.55 -7.84
N VAL A 400 -4.17 16.62 -8.76
CA VAL A 400 -4.11 16.86 -10.19
C VAL A 400 -5.40 16.31 -10.79
N GLU A 401 -6.14 17.14 -11.50
CA GLU A 401 -7.37 16.74 -12.18
C GLU A 401 -7.16 16.77 -13.70
N LEU A 402 -7.49 15.66 -14.35
CA LEU A 402 -7.65 15.62 -15.79
C LEU A 402 -9.05 16.12 -16.12
N MET A 403 -9.11 17.17 -16.93
CA MET A 403 -10.33 17.81 -17.38
C MET A 403 -10.65 17.41 -18.81
N ALA A 404 -11.92 17.26 -19.13
CA ALA A 404 -12.42 17.14 -20.49
C ALA A 404 -13.60 18.12 -20.67
N ASP A 405 -13.44 19.08 -21.58
CA ASP A 405 -14.37 20.23 -21.77
C ASP A 405 -14.74 20.92 -20.45
N GLY A 406 -13.73 21.18 -19.63
CA GLY A 406 -13.88 21.87 -18.34
C GLY A 406 -14.49 21.02 -17.22
N LYS A 407 -14.77 19.73 -17.43
CA LYS A 407 -15.26 18.80 -16.40
C LYS A 407 -14.18 17.82 -15.97
N SER A 408 -14.01 17.63 -14.67
CA SER A 408 -13.08 16.62 -14.14
C SER A 408 -13.54 15.22 -14.53
N VAL A 409 -12.66 14.47 -15.19
CA VAL A 409 -12.90 13.07 -15.61
C VAL A 409 -12.08 12.07 -14.82
N ALA A 410 -11.00 12.53 -14.19
CA ALA A 410 -10.18 11.77 -13.26
C ALA A 410 -9.37 12.73 -12.37
N ALA A 411 -9.02 12.28 -11.17
CA ALA A 411 -8.21 13.03 -10.23
C ALA A 411 -7.18 12.12 -9.55
N ARG A 412 -6.04 12.68 -9.18
CA ARG A 412 -5.04 12.01 -8.36
C ARG A 412 -4.51 12.97 -7.29
N ALA A 413 -4.70 12.61 -6.03
CA ALA A 413 -4.16 13.34 -4.90
C ALA A 413 -2.70 12.94 -4.64
N PHE A 414 -1.98 13.86 -4.01
CA PHE A 414 -0.63 13.72 -3.51
C PHE A 414 -0.58 14.21 -2.09
N PHE A 415 -0.30 13.30 -1.17
CA PHE A 415 -0.09 13.63 0.22
C PHE A 415 1.36 14.07 0.43
N GLN A 416 1.57 15.32 0.82
CA GLN A 416 2.93 15.84 1.00
C GLN A 416 3.03 17.00 1.99
N SER A 417 4.28 17.34 2.33
CA SER A 417 4.63 18.44 3.22
C SER A 417 4.25 19.81 2.66
N THR A 418 3.92 20.76 3.53
CA THR A 418 3.84 22.19 3.23
C THR A 418 5.16 22.76 2.73
N GLU A 419 6.27 22.09 3.06
CA GLU A 419 7.64 22.42 2.69
C GLU A 419 8.24 21.23 1.89
N PRO A 420 7.83 21.05 0.62
CA PRO A 420 8.25 19.89 -0.18
C PRO A 420 9.75 19.92 -0.52
N ASN A 421 10.39 21.09 -0.50
CA ASN A 421 11.83 21.20 -0.70
C ASN A 421 12.63 20.60 0.45
N ASP A 422 12.09 20.54 1.66
CA ASP A 422 12.78 19.92 2.78
C ASP A 422 12.61 18.40 2.76
N CYS A 423 11.48 17.92 2.24
CA CYS A 423 11.13 16.50 2.10
C CYS A 423 12.13 15.70 1.23
N PRO A 424 12.93 14.76 1.80
CA PRO A 424 13.93 14.02 1.03
C PRO A 424 13.33 13.14 -0.07
N THR A 425 12.20 12.48 0.21
CA THR A 425 11.49 11.65 -0.78
C THR A 425 10.86 12.49 -1.89
N CYS A 426 10.34 13.68 -1.56
CA CYS A 426 9.80 14.62 -2.54
C CYS A 426 10.90 15.15 -3.45
N ARG A 427 12.08 15.52 -2.91
CA ARG A 427 13.24 15.93 -3.72
C ARG A 427 13.71 14.82 -4.66
N LYS A 428 13.75 13.57 -4.18
CA LYS A 428 14.12 12.41 -4.99
C LYS A 428 13.14 12.19 -6.16
N ASN A 429 11.88 12.52 -5.96
CA ASN A 429 10.79 12.35 -6.93
C ASN A 429 10.16 13.72 -7.32
N ALA A 430 10.99 14.72 -7.62
CA ALA A 430 10.56 16.10 -7.84
C ALA A 430 9.62 16.27 -9.05
N LEU A 431 9.87 15.51 -10.12
CA LEU A 431 9.02 15.50 -11.30
C LEU A 431 8.06 14.32 -11.23
N ILE A 432 6.77 14.63 -11.23
CA ILE A 432 5.70 13.64 -11.18
C ILE A 432 5.17 13.38 -12.59
N ASN A 433 5.03 12.09 -12.89
CA ASN A 433 4.35 11.59 -14.07
C ASN A 433 3.20 10.68 -13.63
N LEU A 434 2.01 10.95 -14.16
CA LEU A 434 0.76 10.28 -13.84
C LEU A 434 0.31 9.51 -15.07
N ASP A 435 0.03 8.22 -14.92
CA ASP A 435 -0.73 7.45 -15.90
C ASP A 435 -2.12 7.21 -15.34
N ILE A 436 -3.14 7.70 -16.03
CA ILE A 436 -4.53 7.64 -15.60
C ILE A 436 -5.32 6.85 -16.63
N MET A 437 -6.00 5.79 -16.20
CA MET A 437 -6.91 5.02 -17.05
C MET A 437 -8.29 5.65 -17.01
N VAL A 438 -8.79 6.08 -18.18
CA VAL A 438 -10.11 6.74 -18.30
C VAL A 438 -10.92 6.07 -19.42
N PRO A 439 -12.23 5.81 -19.21
CA PRO A 439 -13.08 5.31 -20.29
C PRO A 439 -13.03 6.22 -21.51
N ILE A 440 -12.87 5.64 -22.70
CA ILE A 440 -12.62 6.41 -23.93
C ILE A 440 -13.77 7.40 -24.24
N ASN A 441 -15.01 7.04 -23.92
CA ASN A 441 -16.19 7.88 -24.13
C ASN A 441 -16.16 9.19 -23.31
N LYS A 442 -15.40 9.22 -22.21
CA LYS A 442 -15.23 10.44 -21.41
C LYS A 442 -14.29 11.43 -22.08
N LEU A 443 -13.46 10.99 -23.02
CA LEU A 443 -12.40 11.78 -23.66
C LEU A 443 -12.68 12.07 -25.14
N LEU A 444 -13.34 11.16 -25.85
CA LEU A 444 -13.48 11.22 -27.30
C LEU A 444 -14.18 12.52 -27.75
N GLY A 445 -13.52 13.27 -28.65
CA GLY A 445 -14.05 14.52 -29.21
C GLY A 445 -13.99 15.73 -28.26
N LYS A 446 -13.37 15.61 -27.09
CA LYS A 446 -13.31 16.67 -26.07
C LYS A 446 -11.93 17.30 -26.00
N ASN A 447 -11.88 18.56 -25.55
CA ASN A 447 -10.64 19.25 -25.23
C ASN A 447 -10.14 18.80 -23.86
N LEU A 448 -8.91 18.29 -23.82
CA LEU A 448 -8.28 17.87 -22.57
C LEU A 448 -7.46 18.99 -21.97
N ASP A 449 -7.56 19.16 -20.66
CA ASP A 449 -6.79 20.12 -19.87
C ASP A 449 -6.40 19.49 -18.52
N VAL A 450 -5.46 20.09 -17.82
CA VAL A 450 -5.05 19.67 -16.48
C VAL A 450 -5.19 20.84 -15.52
N LYS A 451 -5.81 20.56 -14.37
CA LYS A 451 -5.86 21.51 -13.26
C LYS A 451 -5.18 20.95 -12.03
N ILE A 452 -4.56 21.83 -11.26
CA ILE A 452 -3.93 21.50 -9.99
C ILE A 452 -4.68 22.24 -8.89
N PHE A 453 -5.03 21.54 -7.82
CA PHE A 453 -5.64 22.16 -6.64
C PHE A 453 -4.82 21.83 -5.40
N ALA A 454 -4.26 22.85 -4.75
CA ALA A 454 -3.53 22.70 -3.49
C ALA A 454 -4.49 22.81 -2.30
N TYR A 455 -4.23 22.04 -1.24
CA TYR A 455 -4.98 22.11 0.01
C TYR A 455 -4.32 23.12 0.97
N ASP A 456 -5.10 24.05 1.52
CA ASP A 456 -4.64 24.93 2.60
C ASP A 456 -4.73 24.23 3.98
N MET A 457 -4.17 24.88 5.02
CA MET A 457 -4.12 24.34 6.38
C MET A 457 -5.51 24.14 7.01
N GLU A 458 -6.55 24.74 6.45
CA GLU A 458 -7.95 24.51 6.85
C GLU A 458 -8.62 23.39 6.05
N GLY A 459 -7.88 22.72 5.15
CA GLY A 459 -8.36 21.64 4.30
C GLY A 459 -9.20 22.13 3.12
N ARG A 460 -9.14 23.42 2.76
CA ARG A 460 -9.84 23.98 1.59
C ARG A 460 -8.94 23.85 0.36
N THR A 461 -9.55 23.59 -0.79
CA THR A 461 -8.81 23.54 -2.07
C THR A 461 -8.78 24.90 -2.74
N ARG A 462 -7.65 25.24 -3.35
CA ARG A 462 -7.50 26.39 -4.25
C ARG A 462 -6.80 25.96 -5.52
N GLU A 463 -7.25 26.47 -6.65
CA GLU A 463 -6.58 26.23 -7.93
C GLU A 463 -5.15 26.80 -7.86
N PHE A 464 -4.17 25.95 -8.12
CA PHE A 464 -2.77 26.30 -8.19
C PHE A 464 -2.42 26.58 -9.66
N PRO A 465 -1.77 27.71 -10.00
CA PRO A 465 -1.43 28.04 -11.37
C PRO A 465 -0.55 26.95 -11.99
N ILE A 466 -1.04 26.27 -13.03
CA ILE A 466 -0.29 25.18 -13.67
C ILE A 466 1.06 25.63 -14.24
N SER A 467 1.15 26.89 -14.68
CA SER A 467 2.39 27.53 -15.14
C SER A 467 3.45 27.65 -14.05
N SER A 468 3.07 27.56 -12.78
CA SER A 468 3.96 27.56 -11.63
C SER A 468 4.39 26.15 -11.22
N ALA A 469 3.85 25.09 -11.83
CA ALA A 469 4.16 23.69 -11.53
C ALA A 469 5.02 23.03 -12.62
N GLY A 470 5.95 23.78 -13.22
CA GLY A 470 6.81 23.32 -14.31
C GLY A 470 6.16 23.46 -15.68
N THR A 471 6.32 22.45 -16.56
CA THR A 471 5.73 22.45 -17.91
C THR A 471 4.90 21.19 -18.15
N PRO A 472 3.74 21.03 -17.48
CA PRO A 472 2.96 19.81 -17.59
C PRO A 472 2.50 19.52 -19.02
N ARG A 473 2.55 18.25 -19.42
CA ARG A 473 2.12 17.80 -20.76
C ARG A 473 1.18 16.61 -20.66
N ILE A 474 0.21 16.55 -21.56
CA ILE A 474 -0.73 15.43 -21.70
C ILE A 474 -0.33 14.60 -22.92
N ASN A 475 -0.19 13.29 -22.73
CA ASN A 475 -0.08 12.31 -23.81
C ASN A 475 -1.20 11.29 -23.63
N ALA A 476 -2.05 11.08 -24.64
CA ALA A 476 -3.07 10.04 -24.61
C ALA A 476 -2.66 8.86 -25.49
N ARG A 477 -2.80 7.63 -24.98
CA ARG A 477 -2.48 6.39 -25.71
C ARG A 477 -3.56 5.34 -25.47
N LEU A 478 -3.88 4.58 -26.51
CA LEU A 478 -4.65 3.35 -26.37
C LEU A 478 -3.70 2.27 -25.87
N PRO A 479 -3.98 1.63 -24.73
CA PRO A 479 -3.25 0.43 -24.35
C PRO A 479 -3.47 -0.61 -25.45
N LEU A 480 -2.40 -1.21 -25.94
CA LEU A 480 -2.53 -2.40 -26.76
C LEU A 480 -3.01 -3.52 -25.85
N GLU A 481 -4.23 -4.01 -26.06
CA GLU A 481 -4.61 -5.33 -25.59
C GLU A 481 -3.81 -6.32 -26.42
N VAL A 482 -2.65 -6.72 -25.92
CA VAL A 482 -2.02 -7.94 -26.42
C VAL A 482 -2.92 -9.05 -25.91
N SER A 483 -3.79 -9.56 -26.78
CA SER A 483 -4.51 -10.80 -26.52
C SER A 483 -3.46 -11.89 -26.31
N GLU A 484 -3.36 -12.41 -25.09
CA GLU A 484 -2.65 -13.65 -24.79
C GLU A 484 -3.28 -14.84 -25.51
#